data_AF-A0A524AW34-F1
#
_entry.id   AF-A0A524AW34-F1
#
_cell.length_a   1.000
_cell.length_b   1.000
_cell.length_c   1.000
_cell.angle_alpha   90.00
_cell.angle_beta   90.00
_cell.angle_gamma   90.00
#
_symmetry.space_group_name_H-M   'P 1'
#
loop_
_entity.id
_entity.type
_entity.pdbx_description
1 polymer ?
#
loop_
_entity_poly.entity_id
_entity_poly.type
_entity_poly.pdbx_seq_one_letter_code
_entity_poly.pdbx_strand_id
1 'polypeptide(L)'
;RFPDPTANPYLAFAAMLMAGLDGIKNKIDPGKPGDEDLYELTEKEKDSIPKVCSSLDQALGALDKDRDFLKAGGVFTDNVIDSFIDLKMEEVTALRASPHPVEFDMYYSC
;
A
#
# COMPACT_ATOMS: atom_id res chain seq x y z
N ARG A 1 7.68 7.54 -7.54
CA ARG A 1 7.67 7.92 -6.10
C ARG A 1 6.26 7.66 -5.58
N PHE A 2 6.10 7.19 -4.34
CA PHE A 2 4.83 6.60 -3.89
C PHE A 2 4.13 7.32 -2.72
N PRO A 3 4.82 7.82 -1.67
CA PRO A 3 4.13 8.51 -0.59
C PRO A 3 3.50 9.83 -1.04
N ASP A 4 2.32 10.14 -0.49
CA ASP A 4 1.56 11.36 -0.74
C ASP A 4 1.16 12.04 0.60
N PRO A 5 0.68 13.29 0.60
CA PRO A 5 0.44 14.05 1.84
C PRO A 5 -0.86 13.65 2.57
N THR A 6 -1.61 12.65 2.10
CA THR A 6 -2.76 12.10 2.84
C THR A 6 -2.33 11.21 4.00
N ALA A 7 -1.10 10.70 3.96
CA ALA A 7 -0.53 9.89 5.04
C ALA A 7 -0.17 10.75 6.26
N ASN A 8 -0.31 10.18 7.46
CA ASN A 8 0.28 10.78 8.66
C ASN A 8 1.82 10.75 8.52
N PRO A 9 2.51 11.91 8.50
CA PRO A 9 3.93 11.97 8.21
C PRO A 9 4.78 11.22 9.25
N TYR A 10 4.35 11.19 10.51
CA TYR A 10 5.07 10.47 11.57
C TYR A 10 5.02 8.97 11.34
N LEU A 11 3.84 8.43 11.03
CA LEU A 11 3.66 7.00 10.75
C LEU A 11 4.36 6.61 9.45
N ALA A 12 4.27 7.45 8.41
CA ALA A 12 4.91 7.20 7.12
C ALA A 12 6.43 7.13 7.23
N PHE A 13 7.07 8.11 7.89
CA PHE A 13 8.51 8.12 8.06
C PHE A 13 8.99 6.97 8.96
N ALA A 14 8.27 6.67 10.04
CA ALA A 14 8.60 5.54 10.90
C ALA A 14 8.50 4.20 10.16
N ALA A 15 7.41 3.96 9.42
CA ALA A 15 7.22 2.72 8.65
C ALA A 15 8.29 2.54 7.56
N MET A 16 8.63 3.61 6.82
CA MET A 16 9.70 3.56 5.82
C MET A 16 11.08 3.28 6.42
N LEU A 17 11.38 3.86 7.59
CA LEU A 17 12.63 3.58 8.29
C LEU A 17 12.69 2.11 8.74
N MET A 18 11.62 1.59 9.33
CA MET A 18 11.55 0.19 9.77
C MET A 18 11.71 -0.79 8.60
N ALA A 19 11.06 -0.52 7.45
CA ALA A 19 11.24 -1.32 6.24
C ALA A 19 12.69 -1.31 5.73
N GLY A 20 13.34 -0.14 5.74
CA GLY A 20 14.75 -0.02 5.35
C GLY A 20 15.70 -0.75 6.30
N LEU A 21 15.46 -0.67 7.61
CA LEU A 21 16.24 -1.39 8.62
C LEU A 21 16.09 -2.91 8.49
N ASP A 22 14.89 -3.40 8.19
CA ASP A 22 14.66 -4.82 7.94
C ASP A 22 15.41 -5.31 6.69
N GLY A 23 15.37 -4.53 5.61
CA GLY A 23 16.16 -4.79 4.41
C GLY A 23 17.66 -4.92 4.68
N ILE A 24 18.22 -4.03 5.51
CA ILE A 24 19.63 -4.09 5.93
C ILE A 24 19.90 -5.35 6.76
N LYS A 25 19.06 -5.63 7.76
CA LYS A 25 19.22 -6.76 8.68
C LYS A 25 19.16 -8.10 7.95
N ASN A 26 18.22 -8.24 7.02
CA ASN A 26 17.99 -9.47 6.27
C ASN A 26 18.79 -9.54 4.96
N LYS A 27 19.60 -8.50 4.65
CA LYS A 27 20.40 -8.39 3.42
C LYS A 27 19.55 -8.62 2.16
N ILE A 28 18.38 -8.00 2.12
CA ILE A 28 17.44 -8.12 1.01
C ILE A 28 18.08 -7.49 -0.23
N ASP A 29 18.21 -8.28 -1.31
CA ASP A 29 18.63 -7.80 -2.63
C ASP A 29 17.43 -7.12 -3.32
N PRO A 30 17.46 -5.81 -3.60
CA PRO A 30 16.37 -5.11 -4.29
C PRO A 30 16.27 -5.48 -5.77
N GLY A 31 17.20 -6.29 -6.29
CA GLY A 31 17.28 -6.63 -7.70
C GLY A 31 18.00 -5.55 -8.52
N LYS A 32 17.96 -5.71 -9.84
CA LYS A 32 18.60 -4.76 -10.76
C LYS A 32 17.79 -3.47 -10.85
N PRO A 33 18.46 -2.30 -10.94
CA PRO A 33 17.77 -1.05 -11.22
C PRO A 33 17.07 -1.15 -12.58
N GLY A 34 15.86 -0.61 -12.66
CA GLY A 34 15.16 -0.42 -13.94
C GLY A 34 15.57 0.92 -14.54
N ASP A 35 16.26 0.89 -15.68
CA ASP A 35 16.68 2.08 -16.43
C ASP A 35 15.75 2.39 -17.62
N GLU A 36 14.73 1.56 -17.83
CA GLU A 36 13.80 1.64 -18.96
C GLU A 36 12.63 2.60 -18.66
N ASP A 37 12.09 3.23 -19.70
CA ASP A 37 10.87 4.03 -19.57
C ASP A 37 9.66 3.13 -19.32
N LEU A 38 9.12 3.18 -18.11
CA LEU A 38 7.98 2.39 -17.67
C LEU A 38 6.72 2.59 -18.55
N TYR A 39 6.61 3.71 -19.28
CA TYR A 39 5.49 4.00 -20.17
C TYR A 39 5.62 3.31 -21.54
N GLU A 40 6.82 2.95 -21.97
CA GLU A 40 7.09 2.29 -23.26
C GLU A 40 7.07 0.76 -23.17
N LEU A 41 7.02 0.21 -21.95
CA LEU A 41 6.95 -1.22 -21.72
C LEU A 41 5.68 -1.84 -22.31
N THR A 42 5.84 -2.98 -22.97
CA THR A 42 4.73 -3.81 -23.40
C THR A 42 3.99 -4.38 -22.18
N GLU A 43 2.71 -4.76 -22.36
CA GLU A 43 1.91 -5.36 -21.27
C GLU A 43 2.58 -6.60 -20.64
N LYS A 44 3.27 -7.41 -21.46
CA LYS A 44 4.04 -8.56 -20.96
C LYS A 44 5.22 -8.17 -20.08
N GLU A 45 5.91 -7.09 -20.41
CA GLU A 45 7.03 -6.59 -19.60
C GLU A 45 6.52 -5.94 -18.31
N LYS A 46 5.38 -5.23 -18.35
CA LYS A 46 4.73 -4.66 -17.16
C LYS A 46 4.30 -5.72 -16.16
N ASP A 47 3.90 -6.91 -16.61
CA ASP A 47 3.51 -8.01 -15.72
C ASP A 47 4.69 -8.68 -15.01
N SER A 48 5.91 -8.50 -15.53
CA SER A 48 7.12 -8.98 -14.87
C SER A 48 7.58 -8.09 -13.71
N ILE A 49 6.98 -6.89 -13.57
CA ILE A 49 7.35 -5.90 -12.55
C ILE A 49 6.35 -5.98 -11.38
N PRO A 50 6.83 -6.08 -10.13
CA PRO A 50 5.97 -5.97 -8.95
C PRO A 50 5.22 -4.63 -8.94
N LYS A 51 3.88 -4.68 -8.83
CA LYS A 51 3.01 -3.50 -8.81
C LYS A 51 2.58 -3.20 -7.37
N VAL A 52 2.37 -1.92 -7.07
CA VAL A 52 1.76 -1.50 -5.79
C VAL A 52 0.29 -1.92 -5.73
N CYS A 53 -0.29 -1.91 -4.53
CA CYS A 53 -1.71 -2.20 -4.35
C CYS A 53 -2.57 -1.20 -5.13
N SER A 54 -3.65 -1.67 -5.75
CA SER A 54 -4.58 -0.85 -6.54
C SER A 54 -5.65 -0.16 -5.69
N SER A 55 -5.81 -0.60 -4.44
CA SER A 55 -6.82 -0.07 -3.51
C SER A 55 -6.33 -0.07 -2.07
N LEU A 56 -6.96 0.76 -1.24
CA LEU A 56 -6.64 0.86 0.18
C LEU A 56 -6.89 -0.45 0.92
N ASP A 57 -7.97 -1.18 0.64
CA ASP A 57 -8.23 -2.48 1.28
C ASP A 57 -7.19 -3.55 0.93
N GLN A 58 -6.67 -3.55 -0.30
CA GLN A 58 -5.59 -4.43 -0.68
C GLN A 58 -4.31 -4.08 0.10
N ALA A 59 -4.02 -2.79 0.27
CA ALA A 59 -2.88 -2.33 1.06
C ALA A 59 -3.02 -2.68 2.56
N LEU A 60 -4.21 -2.54 3.13
CA LEU A 60 -4.50 -2.94 4.52
C LEU A 60 -4.36 -4.46 4.70
N GLY A 61 -4.84 -5.25 3.74
CA GLY A 61 -4.67 -6.70 3.77
C GLY A 61 -3.23 -7.16 3.58
N ALA A 62 -2.41 -6.41 2.83
CA ALA A 62 -0.97 -6.66 2.72
C ALA A 62 -0.24 -6.30 4.03
N LEU A 63 -0.59 -5.17 4.65
CA LEU A 63 -0.08 -4.76 5.95
C LEU A 63 -0.39 -5.80 7.04
N ASP A 64 -1.63 -6.31 7.07
CA ASP A 64 -2.04 -7.33 8.03
C ASP A 64 -1.17 -8.61 7.94
N LYS A 65 -0.92 -9.06 6.71
CA LYS A 65 -0.16 -10.28 6.41
C LYS A 65 1.34 -10.16 6.66
N ASP A 66 1.91 -8.97 6.55
CA ASP A 66 3.34 -8.72 6.71
C ASP A 66 3.60 -7.44 7.52
N ARG A 67 3.54 -7.58 8.84
CA ARG A 67 3.69 -6.49 9.82
C ARG A 67 4.85 -6.67 10.78
N ASP A 68 5.58 -7.78 10.69
CA ASP A 68 6.59 -8.13 11.70
C ASP A 68 7.79 -7.18 11.70
N PHE A 69 8.16 -6.66 10.52
CA PHE A 69 9.23 -5.67 10.39
C PHE A 69 8.91 -4.36 11.14
N LEU A 70 7.62 -3.98 11.24
CA LEU A 70 7.19 -2.79 11.98
C LEU A 70 7.29 -2.99 13.50
N LYS A 71 7.13 -4.22 13.97
CA LYS A 71 7.12 -4.55 15.41
C LYS A 71 8.51 -4.68 16.02
N ALA A 72 9.56 -4.70 15.19
CA ALA A 72 10.93 -4.78 15.69
C ALA A 72 11.25 -3.63 16.66
N GLY A 73 11.83 -3.95 17.82
CA GLY A 73 12.15 -2.96 18.85
C GLY A 73 10.93 -2.34 19.56
N GLY A 74 9.72 -2.84 19.33
CA GLY A 74 8.49 -2.30 19.93
C GLY A 74 8.08 -0.94 19.38
N VAL A 75 8.55 -0.58 18.18
CA VAL A 75 8.23 0.70 17.51
C VAL A 75 6.75 0.78 17.18
N PHE A 76 6.21 -0.29 16.60
CA PHE A 76 4.77 -0.51 16.45
C PHE A 76 4.34 -1.71 17.29
N THR A 77 3.07 -1.74 17.69
CA THR A 77 2.45 -2.86 18.40
C THR A 77 1.28 -3.40 17.60
N ASP A 78 0.93 -4.68 17.77
CA ASP A 78 -0.21 -5.27 17.06
C ASP A 78 -1.49 -4.46 17.31
N ASN A 79 -1.74 -4.00 18.54
CA ASN A 79 -2.90 -3.16 18.87
C ASN A 79 -2.96 -1.85 18.04
N VAL A 80 -1.82 -1.16 17.87
CA VAL A 80 -1.77 0.07 17.05
C VAL A 80 -2.03 -0.24 15.58
N ILE A 81 -1.49 -1.35 15.07
CA ILE A 81 -1.67 -1.74 13.67
C ILE A 81 -3.12 -2.18 13.42
N ASP A 82 -3.70 -2.99 14.31
CA ASP A 82 -5.08 -3.45 14.22
C ASP A 82 -6.05 -2.27 14.29
N SER A 83 -5.87 -1.37 15.27
CA SER A 83 -6.68 -0.16 15.39
C SER A 83 -6.57 0.73 14.16
N PHE A 84 -5.39 0.82 13.54
CA PHE A 84 -5.20 1.58 12.30
C PHE A 84 -5.91 0.93 11.12
N ILE A 85 -5.82 -0.40 10.99
CA ILE A 85 -6.53 -1.16 9.95
C ILE A 85 -8.02 -0.94 10.10
N ASP A 86 -8.59 -1.14 11.29
CA ASP A 86 -10.02 -0.95 11.56
C ASP A 86 -10.49 0.46 11.19
N LEU A 87 -9.77 1.48 11.65
CA LEU A 87 -10.06 2.88 11.33
C LEU A 87 -10.07 3.14 9.82
N LYS A 88 -9.10 2.60 9.07
CA LYS A 88 -9.03 2.77 7.62
C LYS A 88 -10.05 1.92 6.87
N MET A 89 -10.52 0.84 7.48
CA MET A 89 -11.57 0.01 6.92
C MET A 89 -12.92 0.71 6.92
N GLU A 90 -13.16 1.64 7.85
CA GLU A 90 -14.31 2.54 7.82
C GLU A 90 -14.33 3.41 6.55
N GLU A 91 -13.19 3.99 6.16
CA GLU A 91 -13.07 4.83 4.95
C GLU A 91 -13.41 4.03 3.68
N VAL A 92 -12.87 2.83 3.56
CA VAL A 92 -13.17 1.94 2.43
C VAL A 92 -14.64 1.53 2.44
N THR A 93 -15.21 1.23 3.61
CA THR A 93 -16.61 0.81 3.72
C THR A 93 -17.53 1.95 3.29
N ALA A 94 -17.24 3.19 3.70
CA ALA A 94 -17.97 4.37 3.27
C ALA A 94 -17.93 4.55 1.75
N LEU A 95 -16.76 4.38 1.13
CA LEU A 95 -16.61 4.45 -0.33
C LEU A 95 -17.42 3.36 -1.05
N ARG A 96 -17.34 2.11 -0.58
CA ARG A 96 -18.06 0.97 -1.18
C ARG A 96 -19.57 1.08 -1.07
N ALA A 97 -20.07 1.71 0.00
CA ALA A 97 -21.50 1.88 0.23
C ALA A 97 -22.09 3.09 -0.52
N SER A 98 -21.25 3.89 -1.19
CA SER A 98 -21.66 5.12 -1.87
C SER A 98 -21.69 4.92 -3.38
N PRO A 99 -22.84 5.08 -4.07
CA PRO A 99 -22.90 5.06 -5.52
C PRO A 99 -22.00 6.14 -6.12
N HIS A 100 -21.09 5.76 -7.02
CA HIS A 100 -20.23 6.72 -7.70
C HIS A 100 -20.99 7.41 -8.85
N PRO A 101 -20.80 8.71 -9.13
CA PRO A 101 -21.49 9.39 -10.25
C PRO A 101 -21.31 8.70 -11.61
N VAL A 102 -20.15 8.08 -11.86
CA VAL A 102 -19.91 7.29 -13.08
C VAL A 102 -20.85 6.09 -13.20
N GLU A 103 -21.29 5.50 -12.08
CA GLU A 103 -22.27 4.40 -12.10
C GLU A 103 -23.64 4.87 -12.61
N PHE A 104 -24.02 6.14 -12.39
CA PHE A 104 -25.22 6.70 -13.01
C PHE A 104 -25.06 6.78 -14.53
N ASP A 105 -23.93 7.26 -15.03
CA ASP A 105 -23.68 7.30 -16.47
C ASP A 105 -23.70 5.90 -17.11
N MET A 106 -23.20 4.89 -16.39
CA MET A 106 -23.13 3.50 -16.88
C MET A 106 -24.47 2.75 -16.79
N TYR A 107 -25.24 2.96 -15.72
CA TYR A 107 -26.36 2.08 -15.35
C TYR A 107 -27.71 2.80 -15.17
N TYR A 108 -27.82 4.12 -15.36
CA TYR A 108 -29.10 4.80 -15.17
C TYR A 108 -30.09 4.57 -16.33
N SER A 109 -29.59 4.38 -17.56
CA SER A 109 -30.42 4.22 -18.77
C SER A 109 -30.38 2.82 -19.36
N CYS A 110 -29.90 1.82 -18.61
CA CYS A 110 -29.89 0.43 -19.05
C CYS A 110 -31.27 -0.22 -18.95
#